data_AF-A0A7W0TIL1-F1
#
_entry.id   AF-A0A7W0TIL1-F1
#
_cell.length_a   1.000
_cell.length_b   1.000
_cell.length_c   1.000
_cell.angle_alpha   90.00
_cell.angle_beta   90.00
_cell.angle_gamma   90.00
#
_symmetry.space_group_name_H-M   'P 1'
#
loop_
_entity.id
_entity.type
_entity.pdbx_description
1 polymer ?
#
loop_
_entity_poly.entity_id
_entity_poly.type
_entity_poly.pdbx_seq_one_letter_code
_entity_poly.pdbx_strand_id
1 'polypeptide(L)'
;MLVLAHGRLLRSSTLAELRAEAGIGSWVRTPQLDRLCSLVDAAGHTYRRSDEGLAVDATPEQVGELAAQHGVVLHGLVGTADLEQAFFRLIQESNPAERLASAEGAPS
;
A
#
# COMPACT_ATOMS: atom_id res chain seq x y z
N MET A 1 -7.40 -5.69 -14.73
CA MET A 1 -6.98 -7.07 -14.42
C MET A 1 -8.23 -7.87 -14.11
N LEU A 2 -8.26 -9.15 -14.50
CA LEU A 2 -9.40 -10.04 -14.24
C LEU A 2 -9.01 -11.03 -13.13
N VAL A 3 -9.72 -11.03 -12.00
CA VAL A 3 -9.47 -12.00 -10.92
C VAL A 3 -10.51 -13.12 -11.02
N LEU A 4 -10.02 -14.34 -11.24
CA LEU A 4 -10.81 -15.57 -11.31
C LEU A 4 -10.41 -16.47 -10.14
N ALA A 5 -11.38 -16.94 -9.36
CA ALA A 5 -11.15 -17.97 -8.34
C ALA A 5 -12.26 -19.01 -8.43
N HIS A 6 -11.91 -20.28 -8.24
CA HIS A 6 -12.84 -21.42 -8.34
C HIS A 6 -13.66 -21.44 -9.65
N GLY A 7 -13.06 -21.02 -10.77
CA GLY A 7 -13.73 -21.01 -12.08
C GLY A 7 -14.80 -19.93 -12.26
N ARG A 8 -14.91 -18.97 -11.33
CA ARG A 8 -15.85 -17.84 -11.41
C ARG A 8 -15.13 -16.51 -11.38
N LEU A 9 -15.68 -15.54 -12.10
CA LEU A 9 -15.20 -14.17 -12.09
C LEU A 9 -15.49 -13.54 -10.73
N LEU A 10 -14.45 -13.14 -10.01
CA LEU A 10 -14.58 -12.49 -8.70
C LEU A 10 -14.87 -10.99 -8.84
N ARG A 11 -13.98 -10.29 -9.54
CA ARG A 11 -14.02 -8.83 -9.71
C ARG A 11 -13.13 -8.42 -10.87
N SER A 12 -13.50 -7.35 -11.56
CA SER A 12 -12.59 -6.57 -12.39
C SER A 12 -12.05 -5.41 -11.57
N SER A 13 -10.74 -5.33 -11.40
CA SER A 13 -10.09 -4.16 -10.79
C SER A 13 -8.84 -3.75 -11.56
N THR A 14 -8.42 -2.52 -11.34
CA THR A 14 -7.19 -1.94 -11.87
C THR A 14 -6.02 -2.18 -10.92
N LEU A 15 -4.79 -2.05 -11.43
CA LEU A 15 -3.58 -2.13 -10.59
C LEU A 15 -3.53 -0.99 -9.56
N ALA A 16 -4.09 0.17 -9.89
CA ALA A 16 -4.15 1.32 -8.98
C ALA A 16 -5.07 1.04 -7.78
N GLU A 17 -6.23 0.43 -8.01
CA GLU A 17 -7.13 0.01 -6.93
C GLU A 17 -6.50 -1.06 -6.04
N LEU A 18 -5.81 -2.04 -6.64
CA LEU A 18 -5.09 -3.07 -5.87
C LEU A 18 -3.96 -2.47 -5.02
N ARG A 19 -3.24 -1.48 -5.54
CA ARG A 19 -2.25 -0.72 -4.76
C ARG A 19 -2.88 0.05 -3.61
N ALA A 20 -4.06 0.64 -3.81
CA ALA A 20 -4.77 1.31 -2.72
C ALA A 20 -5.16 0.32 -1.61
N GLU A 21 -5.61 -0.89 -1.97
CA GLU A 21 -5.92 -1.97 -1.03
C GLU A 21 -4.67 -2.59 -0.37
N ALA A 22 -3.51 -2.54 -1.03
CA ALA A 22 -2.21 -2.94 -0.48
C ALA A 22 -1.70 -2.00 0.61
N GLY A 23 -2.32 -0.83 0.75
CA GLY A 23 -1.88 0.25 1.62
C GLY A 23 -0.86 1.16 0.94
N ILE A 24 -0.51 2.24 1.64
CA ILE A 24 0.45 3.23 1.19
C ILE A 24 1.76 2.97 1.95
N GLY A 25 2.90 3.04 1.27
CA GLY A 25 4.17 2.80 1.93
C GLY A 25 5.35 2.82 0.98
N SER A 26 6.46 3.37 1.47
CA SER A 26 7.74 3.39 0.77
C SER A 26 8.91 3.17 1.72
N TRP A 27 9.98 2.59 1.18
CA TRP A 27 11.26 2.45 1.85
C TRP A 27 12.32 3.27 1.13
N VAL A 28 13.04 4.08 1.89
CA VAL A 28 13.97 5.08 1.38
C VAL A 28 15.35 4.87 1.97
N ARG A 29 16.37 4.96 1.12
CA ARG A 29 17.77 5.02 1.54
C ARG A 29 18.34 6.36 1.11
N THR A 30 18.93 7.10 2.04
CA THR A 30 19.52 8.41 1.78
C THR A 30 20.71 8.64 2.73
N PRO A 31 21.76 9.34 2.29
CA PRO A 31 22.82 9.79 3.20
C PRO A 31 22.36 10.93 4.12
N GLN A 32 21.17 11.52 3.88
CA GLN A 32 20.65 12.70 4.58
C GLN A 32 19.41 12.33 5.41
N LEU A 33 19.49 11.24 6.18
CA LEU A 33 18.36 10.61 6.86
C LEU A 33 17.62 11.58 7.80
N ASP A 34 18.35 12.33 8.64
CA ASP A 34 17.74 13.30 9.56
C ASP A 34 16.99 14.44 8.85
N ARG A 35 17.53 14.88 7.70
CA ARG A 35 16.88 15.90 6.88
C ARG A 35 15.60 15.36 6.26
N LEU A 36 15.64 14.13 5.73
CA LEU A 36 14.45 13.50 5.17
C LEU A 36 13.37 13.29 6.24
N CYS A 37 13.73 12.79 7.44
CA CYS A 37 12.79 12.65 8.56
C CYS A 37 12.07 13.97 8.87
N SER A 38 12.83 15.07 8.97
CA SER A 38 12.28 16.40 9.25
C SER A 38 11.29 16.88 8.17
N LEU A 39 11.58 16.60 6.90
CA LEU A 39 10.70 16.94 5.77
C LEU A 39 9.43 16.09 5.76
N VAL A 40 9.56 14.79 6.07
CA VAL A 40 8.43 13.86 6.15
C VAL A 40 7.50 14.25 7.31
N ASP A 41 8.06 14.59 8.47
CA ASP A 41 7.30 15.17 9.61
C ASP A 41 6.58 16.46 9.19
N ALA A 42 7.28 17.39 8.54
CA ALA A 42 6.71 18.67 8.10
C ALA A 42 5.60 18.49 7.05
N ALA A 43 5.67 17.43 6.24
CA ALA A 43 4.64 17.05 5.27
C ALA A 43 3.46 16.29 5.92
N GLY A 44 3.53 15.97 7.23
CA GLY A 44 2.47 15.28 7.96
C GLY A 44 2.41 13.77 7.72
N HIS A 45 3.47 13.18 7.16
CA HIS A 45 3.55 11.74 6.94
C HIS A 45 4.15 11.05 8.16
N THR A 46 3.65 9.85 8.48
CA THR A 46 4.26 9.02 9.52
C THR A 46 5.43 8.22 8.94
N TYR A 47 6.43 7.94 9.76
CA TYR A 47 7.58 7.13 9.35
C TYR A 47 8.17 6.30 10.48
N ARG A 48 8.98 5.30 10.10
CA ARG A 48 9.78 4.49 11.00
C ARG A 48 11.22 4.47 10.51
N ARG A 49 12.13 4.89 11.38
CA ARG A 49 13.57 4.87 11.10
C ARG A 49 14.17 3.50 11.38
N SER A 50 15.16 3.14 10.57
CA SER A 50 16.04 1.99 10.76
C SER A 50 17.49 2.44 10.49
N ASP A 51 18.45 1.58 10.84
CA ASP A 51 19.87 1.81 10.54
C ASP A 51 20.16 1.86 9.03
N GLU A 52 19.35 1.16 8.22
CA GLU A 52 19.57 1.05 6.78
C GLU A 52 18.74 2.02 5.94
N GLY A 53 17.76 2.71 6.52
CA GLY A 53 16.81 3.55 5.78
C GLY A 53 15.60 4.02 6.58
N LEU A 54 14.58 4.48 5.83
CA LEU A 54 13.36 5.08 6.36
C LEU A 54 12.14 4.41 5.71
N ALA A 55 11.25 3.82 6.51
CA ALA A 55 9.92 3.43 6.06
C ALA A 55 8.98 4.62 6.22
N VAL A 56 8.30 5.05 5.16
CA VAL A 56 7.39 6.20 5.17
C VAL A 56 6.00 5.75 4.74
N ASP A 57 4.97 6.17 5.47
CA ASP A 57 3.57 5.99 5.10
C ASP A 57 3.14 7.01 4.03
N ALA A 58 3.81 6.91 2.89
CA ALA A 58 3.61 7.72 1.69
C ALA A 58 4.02 6.91 0.46
N THR A 59 3.46 7.23 -0.71
CA THR A 59 3.85 6.56 -1.95
C THR A 59 5.27 6.97 -2.34
N PRO A 60 5.98 6.13 -3.13
CA PRO A 60 7.27 6.51 -3.68
C PRO A 60 7.26 7.87 -4.41
N GLU A 61 6.21 8.15 -5.18
CA GLU A 61 6.07 9.40 -5.92
C GLU A 61 6.06 10.61 -4.98
N GLN A 62 5.23 10.57 -3.92
CA GLN A 62 5.16 11.64 -2.92
C GLN A 62 6.51 11.89 -2.25
N VAL A 63 7.22 10.82 -1.87
CA VAL A 63 8.53 10.94 -1.20
C VAL A 63 9.61 11.43 -2.18
N GLY A 64 9.59 10.96 -3.42
CA GLY A 64 10.52 11.38 -4.46
C GLY A 64 10.37 12.86 -4.79
N GLU A 65 9.13 13.34 -4.93
CA GLU A 65 8.82 14.74 -5.17
C GLU A 65 9.21 15.63 -3.98
N LEU A 66 8.91 15.20 -2.75
CA LEU A 66 9.33 15.90 -1.54
C LEU A 66 10.87 16.03 -1.47
N ALA A 67 11.58 14.94 -1.73
CA ALA A 67 13.04 14.92 -1.73
C ALA A 67 13.62 15.84 -2.82
N ALA A 68 13.09 15.77 -4.04
CA ALA A 68 13.53 16.60 -5.17
C ALA A 68 13.33 18.10 -4.91
N GLN A 69 12.16 18.50 -4.40
CA GLN A 69 11.85 19.89 -4.06
C GLN A 69 12.82 20.49 -3.04
N HIS A 70 13.35 19.65 -2.14
CA HIS A 70 14.24 20.09 -1.06
C HIS A 70 15.70 19.72 -1.29
N GLY A 71 16.07 19.19 -2.46
CA GLY A 71 17.44 18.81 -2.79
C GLY A 71 18.01 17.70 -1.90
N VAL A 72 17.18 16.72 -1.52
CA VAL A 72 17.59 15.53 -0.79
C VAL A 72 17.97 14.42 -1.78
N VAL A 73 19.18 13.89 -1.63
CA VAL A 73 19.69 12.78 -2.44
C VAL A 73 19.07 11.47 -1.95
N LEU A 74 18.53 10.68 -2.87
CA LEU A 74 18.04 9.33 -2.58
C LEU A 74 19.00 8.31 -3.21
N HIS A 75 19.52 7.39 -2.39
CA HIS A 75 20.26 6.21 -2.85
C HIS A 75 19.35 5.04 -3.21
N GLY A 76 18.09 5.07 -2.74
CA GLY A 76 17.08 4.07 -3.08
C GLY A 76 15.71 4.54 -2.62
N LEU A 77 14.68 4.17 -3.38
CA LEU A 77 13.29 4.48 -3.12
C LEU A 77 12.44 3.37 -3.73
N VAL A 78 11.75 2.61 -2.89
CA VAL A 78 10.93 1.47 -3.33
C VAL A 78 9.58 1.52 -2.64
N GLY A 79 8.51 1.13 -3.35
CA GLY A 79 7.19 0.96 -2.75
C GLY A 79 7.16 -0.32 -1.91
N THR A 80 6.56 -0.24 -0.72
CA THR A 80 6.41 -1.39 0.19
C THR A 80 4.97 -1.89 0.30
N ALA A 81 4.05 -1.30 -0.47
CA ALA A 81 2.68 -1.76 -0.57
C ALA A 81 2.64 -3.22 -1.02
N ASP A 82 2.07 -4.09 -0.18
CA ASP A 82 2.03 -5.53 -0.40
C ASP A 82 0.87 -5.91 -1.33
N LEU A 83 1.19 -5.97 -2.62
CA LEU A 83 0.24 -6.36 -3.66
C LEU A 83 -0.27 -7.78 -3.49
N GLU A 84 0.53 -8.69 -2.92
CA GLU A 84 0.13 -10.08 -2.71
C GLU A 84 -0.94 -10.15 -1.60
N GLN A 85 -0.73 -9.43 -0.49
CA GLN A 85 -1.76 -9.33 0.55
C GLN A 85 -3.04 -8.66 0.07
N ALA A 86 -2.94 -7.60 -0.74
CA ALA A 86 -4.12 -7.00 -1.37
C ALA A 86 -4.89 -8.00 -2.23
N PHE A 87 -4.16 -8.78 -3.03
CA PHE A 87 -4.74 -9.82 -3.87
C PHE A 87 -5.40 -10.93 -3.05
N PHE A 88 -4.79 -11.38 -1.95
CA PHE A 88 -5.39 -12.38 -1.06
C PHE A 88 -6.65 -11.87 -0.36
N ARG A 89 -6.70 -10.60 0.06
CA ARG A 89 -7.93 -10.01 0.63
C ARG A 89 -9.07 -10.02 -0.39
N LEU A 90 -8.77 -9.64 -1.63
CA LEU A 90 -9.71 -9.70 -2.75
C LEU A 90 -10.31 -11.10 -2.96
N ILE A 91 -9.49 -12.15 -2.81
CA ILE A 91 -9.94 -13.54 -2.92
C ILE A 91 -10.78 -13.95 -1.70
N GLN A 92 -10.40 -13.51 -0.50
CA GLN A 92 -11.07 -13.87 0.76
C GLN A 92 -12.45 -13.22 0.91
N GLU A 93 -12.61 -11.94 0.59
CA GLU A 93 -13.92 -11.24 0.62
C GLU A 93 -14.94 -11.84 -0.35
N SER A 94 -14.45 -12.58 -1.34
CA SER A 94 -15.27 -13.22 -2.35
C SER A 94 -15.62 -14.67 -2.03
N ASN A 95 -15.39 -15.14 -0.80
CA ASN A 95 -15.79 -16.49 -0.41
C ASN A 95 -17.32 -16.64 -0.46
N PRO A 96 -17.88 -17.46 -1.37
CA PRO A 96 -19.32 -17.61 -1.53
C PRO A 96 -20.03 -18.17 -0.29
N ALA A 97 -19.30 -18.73 0.68
CA ALA A 97 -19.85 -19.27 1.92
C ALA A 97 -20.46 -18.18 2.84
N GLU A 98 -19.92 -16.96 2.88
CA GLU A 98 -20.41 -15.90 3.79
C GLU A 98 -21.67 -15.19 3.26
N ARG A 99 -21.82 -15.12 1.94
CA ARG A 99 -23.02 -14.56 1.29
C ARG A 99 -24.27 -15.44 1.47
N LEU A 100 -24.11 -16.76 1.63
CA LEU A 100 -25.24 -17.67 1.85
C LEU A 100 -25.72 -17.59 3.31
N ALA A 101 -24.81 -17.48 4.28
CA ALA A 101 -25.13 -17.36 5.70
C ALA A 101 -25.90 -16.06 6.05
N SER A 102 -25.67 -14.97 5.31
CA SER A 102 -26.40 -13.70 5.50
C SER A 102 -27.81 -13.71 4.87
N ALA A 103 -28.10 -14.66 3.98
CA ALA A 103 -29.39 -14.78 3.30
C ALA A 103 -30.38 -15.71 4.02
N GLU A 104 -29.92 -16.56 4.96
CA GLU A 104 -30.74 -17.54 5.67
C GLU A 104 -31.26 -17.05 7.04
N GLY A 105 -31.12 -15.75 7.35
CA GLY A 105 -31.44 -15.16 8.66
C GLY A 105 -32.68 -14.23 8.71
N ALA A 106 -33.70 -14.43 7.87
CA ALA A 106 -34.96 -13.66 7.98
C ALA A 106 -36.06 -14.52 8.65
N PRO A 107 -36.51 -14.19 9.88
CA PRO A 107 -37.53 -14.98 10.57
C PRO A 107 -38.95 -14.65 10.08
N SER A 108 -39.80 -15.67 9.97
CA SER A 108 -41.27 -15.58 10.03
C SER A 108 -41.79 -16.78 10.79
#